data_AF-A0A920ICD4-F1
#
_entry.id   AF-A0A920ICD4-F1
#
_cell.length_a   1.000
_cell.length_b   1.000
_cell.length_c   1.000
_cell.angle_alpha   90.00
_cell.angle_beta   90.00
_cell.angle_gamma   90.00
#
_symmetry.space_group_name_H-M   'P 1'
#
loop_
_entity.id
_entity.type
_entity.pdbx_description
1 polymer ?
#
loop_
_entity_poly.entity_id
_entity_poly.type
_entity_poly.pdbx_seq_one_letter_code
_entity_poly.pdbx_strand_id
1 'polypeptide(L)' 'MAGWEGSFSYNKEMPDGTMLKKLDTTKINKLGWQPKIDIKTGIKKALKEYKNL' A
#
# COMPACT_ATOMS: atom_id res chain seq x y z
N MET A 1 -12.74 -0.30 1.58
CA MET A 1 -11.97 -0.81 2.75
C MET A 1 -12.63 -2.09 3.23
N ALA A 2 -12.02 -2.81 4.18
CA ALA A 2 -12.35 -4.20 4.55
C ALA A 2 -13.71 -4.45 5.25
N GLY A 3 -14.65 -3.48 5.21
CA GLY A 3 -15.89 -3.51 5.99
C GLY A 3 -15.75 -2.93 7.40
N TRP A 4 -14.72 -2.11 7.66
CA TRP A 4 -14.54 -1.41 8.93
C TRP A 4 -15.31 -0.08 8.92
N GLU A 5 -16.08 0.16 9.98
CA GLU A 5 -16.99 1.31 10.11
C GLU A 5 -16.53 2.36 11.13
N GLY A 6 -15.32 2.21 11.69
CA GLY A 6 -14.75 3.19 12.63
C GLY A 6 -14.22 4.46 11.95
N SER A 7 -13.52 5.30 12.74
CA SER A 7 -12.91 6.55 12.28
C SER A 7 -11.38 6.54 12.41
N PHE A 8 -10.70 7.07 11.40
CA PHE A 8 -9.25 7.27 11.45
C PHE A 8 -8.95 8.57 12.19
N SER A 9 -8.03 8.51 13.16
CA SER A 9 -7.45 9.70 13.79
C SER A 9 -5.94 9.72 13.54
N TYR A 10 -5.39 10.91 13.31
CA TYR A 10 -3.96 11.13 13.12
C TYR A 10 -3.42 11.92 14.30
N ASN A 11 -2.54 11.29 15.08
CA ASN A 11 -1.91 11.92 16.24
C ASN A 11 -0.72 12.78 15.80
N LYS A 12 -0.86 14.10 15.92
CA LYS A 12 0.16 15.10 15.56
C LYS A 12 1.20 15.36 16.65
N GLU A 13 1.05 14.78 17.83
CA GLU A 13 2.02 14.93 18.94
C GLU A 13 3.29 14.12 18.70
N MET A 14 3.22 13.13 17.80
CA MET A 14 4.35 12.27 17.45
C MET A 14 5.12 12.85 16.27
N PRO A 15 6.47 12.80 16.29
CA PRO A 15 7.28 13.32 15.18
C PRO A 15 7.05 12.48 13.92
N ASP A 16 6.92 13.15 12.78
CA ASP A 16 6.88 12.50 11.48
C ASP A 16 8.25 11.93 11.10
N GLY A 17 8.23 10.82 10.37
CA GLY A 17 9.42 10.28 9.71
C GLY A 17 9.77 11.05 8.43
N THR A 18 10.61 10.45 7.58
CA THR A 18 10.92 11.04 6.27
C THR A 18 9.68 11.16 5.40
N MET A 19 9.38 12.37 4.92
CA MET A 19 8.19 12.69 4.13
C MET A 19 8.01 11.86 2.86
N LEU A 20 9.11 11.46 2.22
CA LEU A 20 9.08 10.68 0.99
C LEU A 20 10.10 9.55 1.03
N LYS A 21 9.61 8.32 0.95
CA LYS A 21 10.41 7.11 0.76
C LYS A 21 9.88 6.36 -0.47
N LYS A 22 10.41 6.71 -1.64
CA LYS A 22 10.02 6.15 -2.94
C LYS A 22 11.25 5.65 -3.68
N LEU A 23 11.15 4.45 -4.25
CA LEU A 23 12.18 3.91 -5.15
C LEU A 23 11.94 4.38 -6.58
N ASP A 24 13.02 4.68 -7.30
CA ASP A 24 12.98 4.87 -8.75
C ASP A 24 12.90 3.50 -9.46
N THR A 25 11.84 3.31 -10.24
CA THR A 25 11.57 2.08 -11.00
C THR A 25 11.98 2.17 -12.47
N THR A 26 12.61 3.27 -12.90
CA THR A 26 12.96 3.51 -14.31
C THR A 26 13.78 2.37 -14.92
N LYS A 27 14.76 1.83 -14.18
CA LYS A 27 15.63 0.75 -14.68
C LYS A 27 14.85 -0.55 -14.97
N ILE A 28 14.03 -0.99 -14.02
CA ILE A 28 13.26 -2.24 -14.17
C ILE A 28 12.15 -2.09 -15.22
N ASN A 29 11.57 -0.89 -15.35
CA ASN A 29 10.60 -0.57 -16.37
C ASN A 29 11.19 -0.65 -17.79
N LYS A 30 12.43 -0.17 -17.97
CA LYS A 30 13.17 -0.28 -19.24
C LYS A 30 13.52 -1.73 -19.62
N LEU A 31 13.61 -2.63 -18.65
CA LEU A 31 13.80 -4.06 -18.88
C LEU A 31 12.49 -4.78 -19.26
N GLY A 32 11.38 -4.04 -19.43
CA GLY A 32 10.09 -4.58 -19.88
C GLY A 32 9.19 -5.07 -18.75
N TRP A 33 9.61 -4.99 -17.49
CA TRP A 33 8.74 -5.30 -16.35
C TRP A 33 7.87 -4.11 -16.00
N GLN A 34 6.61 -4.36 -15.64
CA GLN A 34 5.67 -3.34 -15.16
C GLN A 34 4.84 -3.90 -14.00
N PRO A 35 4.51 -3.08 -12.97
CA PRO A 35 3.64 -3.52 -11.90
C PRO A 35 2.23 -3.77 -12.44
N LYS A 36 1.69 -4.97 -12.18
CA LYS A 36 0.35 -5.37 -12.66
C LYS A 36 -0.76 -5.17 -11.62
N ILE A 37 -0.39 -4.88 -10.38
CA ILE A 37 -1.31 -4.83 -9.25
C ILE A 37 -1.20 -3.44 -8.61
N ASP A 38 -2.29 -2.69 -8.62
CA ASP A 38 -2.40 -1.44 -7.87
C ASP A 38 -2.65 -1.71 -6.38
N ILE A 39 -2.47 -0.68 -5.56
CA ILE A 39 -2.57 -0.79 -4.10
C ILE A 39 -3.94 -1.28 -3.62
N LYS A 40 -5.05 -0.84 -4.23
CA LYS A 40 -6.40 -1.24 -3.80
C LYS A 40 -6.65 -2.71 -4.13
N THR A 41 -6.23 -3.15 -5.32
CA THR A 41 -6.32 -4.55 -5.73
C THR A 41 -5.47 -5.45 -4.85
N GLY A 42 -4.23 -5.06 -4.56
CA GLY A 42 -3.32 -5.80 -3.69
C GLY A 42 -3.88 -5.99 -2.28
N ILE A 43 -4.35 -4.92 -1.64
CA ILE A 43 -4.95 -4.98 -0.29
C ILE A 43 -6.17 -5.91 -0.27
N LYS A 44 -7.06 -5.83 -1.26
CA LYS A 44 -8.23 -6.71 -1.34
C LYS A 44 -7.84 -8.18 -1.44
N LYS A 45 -6.83 -8.52 -2.25
CA LYS A 45 -6.35 -9.89 -2.41
C LYS A 45 -5.76 -10.43 -1.09
N ALA A 46 -4.90 -9.66 -0.44
CA ALA A 46 -4.30 -10.04 0.84
C ALA A 46 -5.36 -10.28 1.93
N LEU A 47 -6.37 -9.42 2.02
CA LEU A 47 -7.48 -9.61 2.97
C LEU A 47 -8.32 -10.87 2.66
N LYS A 48 -8.54 -11.18 1.38
CA LYS A 48 -9.26 -12.40 0.98
C LYS A 48 -8.46 -13.64 1.35
N GLU A 49 -7.16 -13.64 1.10
CA GLU A 49 -6.26 -14.73 1.47
C GLU A 49 -6.26 -14.95 2.99
N TYR A 50 -6.09 -13.89 3.77
CA TYR A 50 -6.12 -13.96 5.24
C TYR A 50 -7.45 -14.52 5.80
N LYS A 51 -8.60 -14.18 5.20
CA LYS A 51 -9.91 -14.69 5.64
C LYS A 51 -10.13 -16.18 5.34
N ASN A 52 -9.36 -16.75 4.42
CA ASN A 52 -9.47 -18.15 4.01
C ASN A 52 -8.43 -19.06 4.69
N LEU A 53 -7.55 -18.48 5.53
CA LEU A 53 -6.71 -19.22 6.48
C LEU A 53 -7.56 -19.66 7.67
#